data_AF-A0A453L9H4-F1
#
_entry.id   AF-A0A453L9H4-F1
#
_cell.length_a   1.000
_cell.length_b   1.000
_cell.length_c   1.000
_cell.angle_alpha   90.00
_cell.angle_beta   90.00
_cell.angle_gamma   90.00
#
_symmetry.space_group_name_H-M   'P 1'
#
loop_
_entity.id
_entity.type
_entity.pdbx_description
1 polymer ?
#
loop_
_entity_poly.entity_id
_entity_poly.type
_entity_poly.pdbx_seq_one_letter_code
_entity_poly.pdbx_strand_id
1 'polypeptide(L)'
;MLALDRLEHAHYVAASPVKKQIDAVKSQRGAVKVLKRKSLWSKSMEDIVERLVEIVSFIHLEINRAFLENHAEQSSGELRVAKNLAKTLGPAGLALHYANVILQLETLALASPAVPQNARKALYQALPPRIKPILHTQLRRGFPLGEKQTMTVAEVRAEMDRVLRWLVPAAESTRFYLAEWAMKGTECVDIDEANWFERDSRISVGSMLAHADAKVSKVETLYYANKETTEGYIAELVLALHLLVSLPTDEK
;
A
#
# COMPACT_ATOMS: atom_id res chain seq x y z
N MET A 1 -18.24 26.94 -14.13
CA MET A 1 -17.09 27.82 -14.51
C MET A 1 -16.18 28.13 -13.32
N LEU A 2 -16.64 27.95 -12.08
CA LEU A 2 -15.91 28.31 -10.86
C LEU A 2 -15.05 27.17 -10.27
N ALA A 3 -15.36 25.90 -10.55
CA ALA A 3 -14.57 24.77 -10.03
C ALA A 3 -13.17 24.62 -10.66
N LEU A 4 -13.00 25.03 -11.93
CA LEU A 4 -11.74 24.87 -12.67
C LEU A 4 -10.72 25.99 -12.41
N ASP A 5 -11.17 27.21 -12.08
CA ASP A 5 -10.30 28.35 -11.77
C ASP A 5 -9.56 28.17 -10.42
N ARG A 6 -10.11 27.36 -9.50
CA ARG A 6 -9.49 27.08 -8.20
C ARG A 6 -8.24 26.19 -8.29
N LEU A 7 -8.05 25.46 -9.39
CA LEU A 7 -6.85 24.64 -9.59
C LEU A 7 -5.63 25.45 -10.08
N GLU A 8 -5.84 26.59 -10.74
CA GLU A 8 -4.76 27.40 -11.32
C GLU A 8 -3.98 28.22 -10.26
N HIS A 9 -4.61 28.56 -9.13
CA HIS A 9 -4.01 29.46 -8.14
C HIS A 9 -3.07 28.77 -7.14
N ALA A 10 -3.02 27.43 -7.09
CA ALA A 10 -2.17 26.68 -6.15
C ALA A 10 -0.77 26.31 -6.71
N HIS A 11 -0.48 26.57 -7.98
CA HIS A 11 0.68 25.98 -8.68
C HIS A 11 1.58 26.99 -9.41
N TYR A 12 1.91 28.10 -8.75
CA TYR A 12 2.98 28.99 -9.21
C TYR A 12 4.25 28.75 -8.38
N VAL A 13 5.11 27.84 -8.83
CA VAL A 13 6.60 27.88 -8.83
C VAL A 13 7.11 26.50 -9.28
N ALA A 14 7.67 26.42 -10.50
CA ALA A 14 8.70 25.48 -11.01
C ALA A 14 8.54 25.29 -12.53
N ALA A 15 9.15 26.17 -13.32
CA ALA A 15 9.00 26.27 -14.77
C ALA A 15 9.85 25.22 -15.52
N SER A 16 9.20 24.20 -16.08
CA SER A 16 9.57 23.50 -17.34
C SER A 16 8.58 22.34 -17.66
N PRO A 17 8.16 21.50 -16.67
CA PRO A 17 7.12 20.47 -16.89
C PRO A 17 5.68 21.00 -16.77
N VAL A 18 5.51 22.17 -16.15
CA VAL A 18 4.23 22.87 -15.97
C VAL A 18 3.56 23.16 -17.32
N LYS A 19 4.35 23.45 -18.37
CA LYS A 19 3.82 23.77 -19.71
C LYS A 19 3.13 22.56 -20.35
N LYS A 20 3.72 21.36 -20.25
CA LYS A 20 3.15 20.11 -20.78
C LYS A 20 1.82 19.76 -20.09
N GLN A 21 1.72 20.03 -18.79
CA GLN A 21 0.51 19.80 -18.01
C GLN A 21 -0.57 20.85 -18.31
N ILE A 22 -0.20 22.12 -18.47
CA ILE A 22 -1.11 23.18 -18.93
C ILE A 22 -1.67 22.86 -20.31
N ASP A 23 -0.83 22.40 -21.24
CA ASP A 23 -1.25 22.08 -22.60
C ASP A 23 -2.15 20.83 -22.64
N ALA A 24 -1.91 19.84 -21.77
CA ALA A 24 -2.80 18.69 -21.57
C ALA A 24 -4.18 19.09 -21.01
N VAL A 25 -4.21 19.96 -19.99
CA VAL A 25 -5.46 20.50 -19.42
C VAL A 25 -6.22 21.33 -20.45
N LYS A 26 -5.52 22.13 -21.27
CA LYS A 26 -6.13 22.87 -22.39
C LYS A 26 -6.72 21.94 -23.44
N SER A 27 -6.04 20.85 -23.78
CA SER A 27 -6.53 19.82 -24.70
C SER A 27 -7.79 19.13 -24.18
N GLN A 28 -7.77 18.69 -22.91
CA GLN A 28 -8.93 18.11 -22.23
C GLN A 28 -10.12 19.09 -22.19
N ARG A 29 -9.86 20.37 -21.91
CA ARG A 29 -10.88 21.44 -21.95
C ARG A 29 -11.47 21.62 -23.34
N GLY A 30 -10.66 21.50 -24.39
CA GLY A 30 -11.10 21.47 -25.79
C GLY A 30 -12.03 20.29 -26.07
N ALA A 31 -11.64 19.09 -25.65
CA ALA A 31 -12.44 17.87 -25.80
C ALA A 31 -13.79 17.97 -25.07
N VAL A 32 -13.81 18.47 -23.83
CA VAL A 32 -15.05 18.71 -23.07
C VAL A 32 -15.96 19.70 -23.81
N LYS A 33 -15.42 20.78 -24.39
CA LYS A 33 -16.21 21.73 -25.19
C LYS A 33 -16.84 21.09 -26.42
N VAL A 34 -16.13 20.19 -27.10
CA VAL A 34 -16.64 19.45 -28.26
C VAL A 34 -17.73 18.45 -27.83
N LEU A 35 -17.53 17.74 -26.72
CA LEU A 35 -18.50 16.81 -26.15
C LEU A 35 -19.79 17.54 -25.73
N LYS A 36 -19.67 18.68 -25.02
CA LYS A 36 -20.82 19.51 -24.64
C LYS A 36 -21.63 19.98 -25.85
N ARG A 37 -20.96 20.25 -26.99
CA ARG A 37 -21.61 20.69 -28.23
C ARG A 37 -22.32 19.54 -28.97
N LYS A 38 -21.76 18.33 -28.90
CA LYS A 38 -22.27 17.14 -29.62
C LYS A 38 -23.24 16.29 -28.79
N SER A 39 -23.33 16.54 -27.48
CA SER A 39 -24.16 15.81 -26.53
C SER A 39 -25.42 16.60 -26.16
N LEU A 40 -26.47 15.90 -25.70
CA LEU A 40 -27.66 16.49 -25.07
C LEU A 40 -27.33 17.01 -23.65
N TRP A 41 -26.34 17.89 -23.56
CA TRP A 41 -25.83 18.40 -22.30
C TRP A 41 -26.84 19.34 -21.65
N SER A 42 -27.52 18.86 -20.60
CA SER A 42 -28.48 19.64 -19.82
C SER A 42 -27.79 20.42 -18.68
N LYS A 43 -28.50 21.38 -18.08
CA LYS A 43 -28.05 22.03 -16.84
C LYS A 43 -27.88 21.01 -15.70
N SER A 44 -28.78 20.03 -15.60
CA SER A 44 -28.65 18.95 -14.61
C SER A 44 -27.38 18.11 -14.80
N MET A 45 -26.95 17.87 -16.05
CA MET A 45 -25.69 17.18 -16.33
C MET A 45 -24.47 18.00 -15.92
N GLU A 46 -24.51 19.33 -16.09
CA GLU A 46 -23.46 20.23 -15.58
C GLU A 46 -23.32 20.10 -14.06
N ASP A 47 -24.43 20.17 -13.33
CA ASP A 47 -24.44 20.08 -11.86
C ASP A 47 -23.93 18.71 -11.37
N ILE A 48 -24.30 17.62 -12.06
CA ILE A 48 -23.81 16.27 -11.73
C ILE A 48 -22.31 16.18 -11.95
N VAL A 49 -21.79 16.69 -13.07
CA VAL A 49 -20.36 16.64 -13.39
C VAL A 49 -19.54 17.53 -12.46
N GLU A 50 -20.06 18.69 -12.07
CA GLU A 50 -19.40 19.55 -11.08
C GLU A 50 -19.25 18.82 -9.74
N ARG A 51 -20.31 18.16 -9.25
CA ARG A 51 -20.26 17.33 -8.04
C ARG A 51 -19.27 16.16 -8.16
N LEU A 52 -19.23 15.49 -9.31
CA LEU A 52 -18.28 14.39 -9.53
C LEU A 52 -16.83 14.88 -9.50
N VAL A 53 -16.53 16.03 -10.10
CA VAL A 53 -15.19 16.63 -10.05
C VAL A 53 -14.80 16.98 -8.62
N GLU A 54 -15.70 17.56 -7.83
CA GLU A 54 -15.45 17.85 -6.41
C GLU A 54 -15.12 16.57 -5.61
N ILE A 55 -15.88 15.50 -5.81
CA ILE A 55 -15.64 14.20 -5.15
C ILE A 55 -14.28 13.64 -5.55
N VAL A 56 -13.95 13.64 -6.85
CA VAL A 56 -12.67 13.10 -7.34
C VAL A 56 -11.50 13.94 -6.81
N SER A 57 -11.62 15.26 -6.79
CA SER A 57 -10.62 16.16 -6.21
C SER A 57 -10.44 15.92 -4.71
N PHE A 58 -11.53 15.68 -3.98
CA PHE A 58 -11.48 15.34 -2.56
C PHE A 58 -10.77 13.99 -2.33
N ILE A 59 -11.14 12.94 -3.07
CA ILE A 59 -10.50 11.62 -2.98
C ILE A 59 -9.00 11.73 -3.30
N HIS A 60 -8.64 12.50 -4.33
CA HIS A 60 -7.25 12.75 -4.70
C HIS A 60 -6.47 13.40 -3.54
N LEU A 61 -7.06 14.42 -2.89
CA LEU A 61 -6.45 15.09 -1.75
C LEU A 61 -6.26 14.12 -0.56
N GLU A 62 -7.29 13.36 -0.21
CA GLU A 62 -7.23 12.43 0.93
C GLU A 62 -6.23 11.29 0.70
N ILE A 63 -6.11 10.77 -0.53
CA ILE A 63 -5.08 9.77 -0.87
C ILE A 63 -3.68 10.37 -0.68
N ASN A 64 -3.43 11.57 -1.21
CA ASN A 64 -2.14 12.23 -1.02
C ASN A 64 -1.83 12.46 0.46
N ARG A 65 -2.82 12.90 1.23
CA ARG A 65 -2.64 13.13 2.65
C ARG A 65 -2.28 11.85 3.41
N ALA A 66 -2.97 10.75 3.11
CA ALA A 66 -2.75 9.45 3.74
C ALA A 66 -1.37 8.87 3.43
N PHE A 67 -0.90 8.97 2.18
CA PHE A 67 0.31 8.28 1.73
C PHE A 67 1.56 9.17 1.62
N LEU A 68 1.43 10.50 1.57
CA LEU A 68 2.56 11.42 1.37
C LEU A 68 2.75 12.48 2.46
N GLU A 69 1.70 12.96 3.15
CA GLU A 69 1.82 14.15 4.00
C GLU A 69 2.03 13.88 5.51
N ASN A 70 1.63 12.74 6.05
CA ASN A 70 1.55 12.59 7.51
C ASN A 70 2.80 11.96 8.15
N HIS A 71 3.77 12.79 8.55
CA HIS A 71 4.47 12.74 9.86
C HIS A 71 5.19 14.09 10.09
N ALA A 72 4.57 14.94 10.91
CA ALA A 72 4.78 16.39 10.99
C ALA A 72 6.22 16.87 11.26
N GLU A 73 6.63 17.92 10.57
CA GLU A 73 6.88 19.26 11.14
C GLU A 73 7.23 20.23 10.00
N GLN A 74 6.73 21.45 10.10
CA GLN A 74 6.71 22.48 9.06
C GLN A 74 8.13 22.84 8.55
N SER A 75 8.62 22.20 7.47
CA SER A 75 9.72 22.73 6.66
C SER A 75 9.85 22.02 5.30
N SER A 76 9.64 22.77 4.20
CA SER A 76 10.03 22.50 2.79
C SER A 76 9.67 21.13 2.16
N GLY A 77 8.79 21.18 1.15
CA GLY A 77 7.97 20.06 0.65
C GLY A 77 8.61 18.99 -0.25
N GLU A 78 9.78 19.20 -0.86
CA GLU A 78 10.34 18.19 -1.81
C GLU A 78 11.29 17.17 -1.13
N LEU A 79 12.13 17.62 -0.19
CA LEU A 79 13.15 16.75 0.43
C LEU A 79 12.57 15.81 1.51
N ARG A 80 11.40 16.10 2.10
CA ARG A 80 10.78 15.28 3.17
C ARG A 80 9.82 14.21 2.67
N VAL A 81 9.14 14.41 1.52
CA VAL A 81 8.34 13.36 0.87
C VAL A 81 9.23 12.14 0.59
N ALA A 82 10.44 12.36 0.06
CA ALA A 82 11.44 11.32 -0.13
C ALA A 82 11.87 10.62 1.19
N LYS A 83 11.98 11.36 2.30
CA LYS A 83 12.35 10.79 3.62
C LYS A 83 11.24 9.91 4.22
N ASN A 84 9.98 10.28 4.03
CA ASN A 84 8.85 9.48 4.53
C ASN A 84 8.69 8.19 3.73
N LEU A 85 8.87 8.27 2.41
CA LEU A 85 8.86 7.11 1.52
C LEU A 85 10.02 6.14 1.77
N ALA A 86 11.18 6.63 2.22
CA ALA A 86 12.28 5.78 2.64
C ALA A 86 11.92 4.85 3.83
N LYS A 87 10.86 5.17 4.59
CA LYS A 87 10.31 4.31 5.65
C LYS A 87 9.27 3.30 5.13
N THR A 88 8.90 3.37 3.85
CA THR A 88 7.90 2.49 3.25
C THR A 88 8.55 1.31 2.53
N LEU A 89 7.82 0.19 2.42
CA LEU A 89 8.38 -1.06 1.92
C LEU A 89 8.70 -1.05 0.41
N GLY A 90 7.97 -0.27 -0.38
CA GLY A 90 8.13 -0.19 -1.84
C GLY A 90 9.48 0.40 -2.26
N PRO A 91 9.77 1.67 -1.90
CA PRO A 91 11.06 2.32 -2.17
C PRO A 91 12.27 1.59 -1.55
N ALA A 92 12.06 0.85 -0.46
CA ALA A 92 13.09 0.02 0.16
C ALA A 92 13.32 -1.33 -0.56
N GLY A 93 12.52 -1.67 -1.58
CA GLY A 93 12.59 -2.96 -2.28
C GLY A 93 12.13 -4.16 -1.43
N LEU A 94 11.39 -3.91 -0.34
CA LEU A 94 10.99 -4.91 0.64
C LEU A 94 9.55 -5.41 0.47
N ALA A 95 8.72 -4.71 -0.29
CA ALA A 95 7.29 -5.01 -0.40
C ALA A 95 6.99 -6.47 -0.77
N LEU A 96 7.70 -7.03 -1.75
CA LEU A 96 7.52 -8.42 -2.17
C LEU A 96 7.89 -9.43 -1.07
N HIS A 97 9.01 -9.19 -0.41
CA HIS A 97 9.49 -10.08 0.64
C HIS A 97 8.48 -10.12 1.80
N TYR A 98 7.96 -8.96 2.20
CA TYR A 98 6.98 -8.85 3.27
C TYR A 98 5.63 -9.46 2.88
N ALA A 99 5.19 -9.25 1.63
CA ALA A 99 4.00 -9.90 1.09
C ALA A 99 4.11 -11.43 1.18
N ASN A 100 5.25 -12.00 0.78
CA ASN A 100 5.46 -13.44 0.84
C ASN A 100 5.44 -13.97 2.28
N VAL A 101 6.00 -13.23 3.25
CA VAL A 101 5.93 -13.61 4.67
C VAL A 101 4.50 -13.59 5.20
N ILE A 102 3.71 -12.59 4.84
CA ILE A 102 2.28 -12.48 5.23
C ILE A 102 1.47 -13.64 4.66
N LEU A 103 1.64 -13.95 3.37
CA LEU A 103 0.96 -15.09 2.73
C LEU A 103 1.41 -16.42 3.34
N GLN A 104 2.68 -16.56 3.70
CA GLN A 104 3.16 -17.73 4.41
C GLN A 104 2.51 -17.85 5.80
N LEU A 105 2.36 -16.74 6.54
CA LEU A 105 1.67 -16.73 7.83
C LEU A 105 0.21 -17.16 7.71
N GLU A 106 -0.51 -16.69 6.69
CA GLU A 106 -1.88 -17.13 6.41
C GLU A 106 -1.97 -18.64 6.19
N THR A 107 -1.11 -19.18 5.31
CA THR A 107 -1.11 -20.63 5.04
C THR A 107 -0.85 -21.47 6.29
N LEU A 108 -0.01 -20.98 7.21
CA LEU A 108 0.29 -21.67 8.46
C LEU A 108 -0.82 -21.48 9.51
N ALA A 109 -1.52 -20.35 9.51
CA ALA A 109 -2.69 -20.11 10.35
C ALA A 109 -3.81 -21.13 10.06
N LEU A 110 -4.04 -21.40 8.76
CA LEU A 110 -4.98 -22.40 8.27
C LEU A 110 -4.55 -23.82 8.62
N ALA A 111 -3.24 -24.10 8.61
CA ALA A 111 -2.68 -25.41 8.96
C ALA A 111 -2.56 -25.67 10.47
N SER A 112 -2.74 -24.65 11.32
CA SER A 112 -2.61 -24.76 12.78
C SER A 112 -3.76 -25.57 13.39
N PRO A 113 -3.52 -26.52 14.32
CA PRO A 113 -2.28 -26.70 15.09
C PRO A 113 -1.21 -27.60 14.44
N ALA A 114 -1.53 -28.28 13.34
CA ALA A 114 -0.66 -29.28 12.71
C ALA A 114 0.41 -28.66 11.79
N VAL A 115 1.16 -27.68 12.29
CA VAL A 115 2.16 -26.96 11.48
C VAL A 115 3.47 -27.77 11.37
N PRO A 116 3.90 -28.15 10.14
CA PRO A 116 5.13 -28.93 9.95
C PRO A 116 6.41 -28.19 10.41
N GLN A 117 7.38 -28.93 10.96
CA GLN A 117 8.63 -28.35 11.46
C GLN A 117 9.45 -27.63 10.38
N ASN A 118 9.50 -28.18 9.17
CA ASN A 118 10.16 -27.56 8.02
C ASN A 118 9.48 -26.23 7.64
N ALA A 119 8.15 -26.14 7.72
CA ALA A 119 7.40 -24.93 7.43
C ALA A 119 7.66 -23.84 8.48
N ARG A 120 7.72 -24.21 9.78
CA ARG A 120 8.13 -23.30 10.87
C ARG A 120 9.55 -22.76 10.65
N LYS A 121 10.50 -23.63 10.28
CA LYS A 121 11.87 -23.23 9.99
C LYS A 121 11.94 -22.30 8.78
N ALA A 122 11.21 -22.61 7.71
CA ALA A 122 11.15 -21.78 6.50
C ALA A 122 10.59 -20.39 6.82
N LEU A 123 9.50 -20.30 7.59
CA LEU A 123 8.95 -19.02 8.04
C LEU A 123 10.00 -18.23 8.82
N TYR A 124 10.65 -18.85 9.83
CA TYR A 124 11.67 -18.17 10.63
C TYR A 124 12.85 -17.66 9.80
N GLN A 125 13.25 -18.39 8.75
CA GLN A 125 14.29 -17.92 7.83
C GLN A 125 13.82 -16.73 6.99
N ALA A 126 12.58 -16.79 6.50
CA ALA A 126 11.95 -15.74 5.71
C ALA A 126 11.62 -14.47 6.50
N LEU A 127 11.68 -14.47 7.84
CA LEU A 127 11.41 -13.27 8.63
C LEU A 127 12.45 -12.16 8.38
N PRO A 128 12.01 -10.90 8.27
CA PRO A 128 12.90 -9.74 8.26
C PRO A 128 13.89 -9.75 9.44
N PRO A 129 15.16 -9.36 9.23
CA PRO A 129 16.21 -9.46 10.25
C PRO A 129 15.92 -8.74 11.56
N ARG A 130 15.18 -7.62 11.52
CA ARG A 130 14.84 -6.83 12.72
C ARG A 130 13.80 -7.53 13.60
N ILE A 131 12.98 -8.41 13.04
CA ILE A 131 11.91 -9.11 13.76
C ILE A 131 12.47 -10.27 14.60
N LYS A 132 13.50 -10.98 14.10
CA LYS A 132 14.11 -12.13 14.78
C LYS A 132 14.53 -11.85 16.23
N PRO A 133 15.29 -10.78 16.56
CA PRO A 133 15.65 -10.49 17.94
C PRO A 133 14.45 -10.09 18.80
N ILE A 134 13.44 -9.40 18.23
CA ILE A 134 12.20 -9.04 18.94
C ILE A 134 11.47 -10.32 19.34
N LEU A 135 11.25 -11.23 18.40
CA LEU A 135 10.64 -12.53 18.69
C LEU A 135 11.45 -13.34 19.70
N HIS A 136 12.76 -13.40 19.54
CA HIS A 136 13.63 -14.13 20.48
C HIS A 136 13.51 -13.58 21.90
N THR A 137 13.47 -12.25 22.07
CA THR A 137 13.30 -11.64 23.41
C THR A 137 11.89 -11.85 23.96
N GLN A 138 10.84 -11.76 23.15
CA GLN A 138 9.45 -11.98 23.55
C GLN A 138 9.20 -13.45 23.96
N LEU A 139 9.72 -14.40 23.19
CA LEU A 139 9.65 -15.83 23.49
C LEU A 139 10.47 -16.19 24.73
N ARG A 140 11.68 -15.62 24.89
CA ARG A 140 12.55 -15.89 26.04
C ARG A 140 12.06 -15.25 27.34
N ARG A 141 11.49 -14.04 27.29
CA ARG A 141 10.87 -13.39 28.45
C ARG A 141 9.51 -14.01 28.82
N GLY A 142 8.97 -14.87 27.97
CA GLY A 142 7.68 -15.49 28.18
C GLY A 142 6.55 -14.47 28.23
N PHE A 143 6.46 -13.54 27.26
CA PHE A 143 5.39 -12.52 27.16
C PHE A 143 5.26 -11.61 28.42
N PRO A 144 4.65 -10.41 28.37
CA PRO A 144 4.06 -9.84 29.57
C PRO A 144 2.90 -10.75 30.00
N LEU A 145 3.24 -11.73 30.85
CA LEU A 145 2.43 -12.82 31.38
C LEU A 145 1.05 -12.42 31.99
N GLY A 146 0.69 -11.13 32.00
CA GLY A 146 -0.47 -10.58 32.70
C GLY A 146 -1.71 -10.23 31.85
N GLU A 147 -1.60 -9.94 30.54
CA GLU A 147 -2.76 -9.40 29.78
C GLU A 147 -3.28 -10.27 28.61
N LYS A 148 -2.44 -11.07 27.95
CA LYS A 148 -2.91 -12.03 26.90
C LYS A 148 -2.91 -13.49 27.33
N GLN A 149 -2.48 -13.81 28.55
CA GLN A 149 -2.58 -15.17 29.09
C GLN A 149 -4.02 -15.53 29.51
N THR A 150 -4.91 -14.53 29.57
CA THR A 150 -6.36 -14.72 29.68
C THR A 150 -7.04 -15.03 28.35
N MET A 151 -6.33 -14.89 27.21
CA MET A 151 -6.93 -15.15 25.91
C MET A 151 -6.98 -16.65 25.62
N THR A 152 -8.17 -17.15 25.34
CA THR A 152 -8.37 -18.53 24.89
C THR A 152 -7.74 -18.76 23.51
N VAL A 153 -7.47 -20.03 23.14
CA VAL A 153 -7.01 -20.40 21.79
C VAL A 153 -7.94 -19.84 20.71
N ALA A 154 -9.25 -19.79 20.99
CA ALA A 154 -10.26 -19.22 20.11
C ALA A 154 -10.10 -17.71 19.92
N GLU A 155 -9.79 -16.97 20.99
CA GLU A 155 -9.54 -15.52 20.92
C GLU A 155 -8.25 -15.19 20.17
N VAL A 156 -7.17 -15.95 20.41
CA VAL A 156 -5.92 -15.79 19.66
C VAL A 156 -6.15 -16.05 18.17
N ARG A 157 -6.92 -17.07 17.83
CA ARG A 157 -7.30 -17.38 16.44
C ARG A 157 -8.14 -16.25 15.84
N ALA A 158 -9.17 -15.79 16.54
CA ALA A 158 -10.02 -14.71 16.07
C ALA A 158 -9.25 -13.43 15.80
N GLU A 159 -8.27 -13.08 16.65
CA GLU A 159 -7.44 -11.90 16.46
C GLU A 159 -6.46 -12.09 15.29
N MET A 160 -5.86 -13.27 15.15
CA MET A 160 -5.01 -13.59 14.00
C MET A 160 -5.78 -13.48 12.68
N ASP A 161 -6.98 -14.06 12.62
CA ASP A 161 -7.86 -14.01 11.46
C ASP A 161 -8.32 -12.57 11.17
N ARG A 162 -8.61 -11.78 12.21
CA ARG A 162 -8.97 -10.36 12.09
C ARG A 162 -7.87 -9.56 11.40
N VAL A 163 -6.61 -9.76 11.78
CA VAL A 163 -5.46 -9.07 11.19
C VAL A 163 -5.21 -9.57 9.76
N LEU A 164 -5.19 -10.89 9.55
CA LEU A 164 -4.96 -11.45 8.21
C LEU A 164 -6.03 -11.05 7.19
N ARG A 165 -7.30 -10.93 7.61
CA ARG A 165 -8.42 -10.58 6.73
C ARG A 165 -8.19 -9.31 5.90
N TRP A 166 -7.52 -8.30 6.46
CA TRP A 166 -7.23 -7.06 5.73
C TRP A 166 -5.80 -7.01 5.18
N LEU A 167 -4.86 -7.76 5.75
CA LEU A 167 -3.45 -7.74 5.34
C LEU A 167 -3.17 -8.66 4.14
N VAL A 168 -3.84 -9.81 4.06
CA VAL A 168 -3.69 -10.78 2.96
C VAL A 168 -4.04 -10.18 1.60
N PRO A 169 -5.19 -9.49 1.41
CA PRO A 169 -5.50 -8.89 0.11
C PRO A 169 -4.43 -7.91 -0.39
N ALA A 170 -3.80 -7.15 0.53
CA ALA A 170 -2.71 -6.24 0.17
C ALA A 170 -1.42 -6.99 -0.23
N ALA A 171 -1.11 -8.10 0.45
CA ALA A 171 0.01 -8.97 0.11
C ALA A 171 -0.20 -9.67 -1.25
N GLU A 172 -1.41 -10.17 -1.53
CA GLU A 172 -1.77 -10.75 -2.82
C GLU A 172 -1.67 -9.74 -3.95
N SER A 173 -2.23 -8.53 -3.75
CA SER A 173 -2.12 -7.40 -4.68
C SER A 173 -0.66 -7.04 -4.94
N THR A 174 0.19 -7.04 -3.92
CA THR A 174 1.64 -6.78 -4.07
C THR A 174 2.33 -7.83 -4.95
N ARG A 175 2.05 -9.11 -4.70
CA ARG A 175 2.58 -10.23 -5.48
C ARG A 175 2.10 -10.16 -6.93
N PHE A 176 0.80 -9.92 -7.14
CA PHE A 176 0.19 -9.83 -8.45
C PHE A 176 0.77 -8.65 -9.23
N TYR A 177 0.81 -7.46 -8.63
CA TYR A 177 1.39 -6.26 -9.22
C TYR A 177 2.81 -6.57 -9.71
N LEU A 178 3.72 -6.99 -8.82
CA LEU A 178 5.11 -7.23 -9.20
C LEU A 178 5.31 -8.39 -10.20
N ALA A 179 4.46 -9.42 -10.17
CA ALA A 179 4.49 -10.49 -11.18
C ALA A 179 4.04 -10.02 -12.56
N GLU A 180 2.99 -9.20 -12.63
CA GLU A 180 2.51 -8.58 -13.87
C GLU A 180 3.62 -7.70 -14.50
N TRP A 181 4.33 -6.93 -13.67
CA TRP A 181 5.48 -6.14 -14.11
C TRP A 181 6.65 -6.99 -14.61
N ALA A 182 6.97 -8.08 -13.91
CA ALA A 182 8.03 -8.99 -14.33
C ALA A 182 7.72 -9.62 -15.70
N MET A 183 6.45 -9.91 -16.00
CA MET A 183 6.01 -10.44 -17.30
C MET A 183 6.03 -9.37 -18.41
N LYS A 184 5.60 -8.14 -18.10
CA LYS A 184 5.66 -7.01 -19.07
C LYS A 184 7.10 -6.63 -19.43
N GLY A 185 8.02 -6.67 -18.46
CA GLY A 185 9.45 -6.39 -18.67
C GLY A 185 10.22 -7.44 -19.48
N THR A 186 9.65 -8.62 -19.74
CA THR A 186 10.27 -9.65 -20.61
C THR A 186 9.93 -9.50 -22.10
N GLU A 187 8.92 -8.71 -22.47
CA GLU A 187 8.56 -8.46 -23.88
C GLU A 187 9.04 -7.10 -24.41
N CYS A 188 9.45 -6.16 -23.55
CA CYS A 188 9.98 -4.85 -23.97
C CYS A 188 11.15 -4.45 -23.06
N VAL A 189 12.39 -4.73 -23.48
CA VAL A 189 13.57 -4.10 -22.88
C VAL A 189 13.94 -2.89 -23.72
N ASP A 190 13.12 -1.83 -23.64
CA ASP A 190 13.64 -0.49 -23.84
C ASP A 190 14.31 -0.08 -22.53
N ILE A 191 15.62 0.10 -22.59
CA ILE A 191 16.51 0.43 -21.45
C ILE A 191 16.08 1.74 -20.74
N ASP A 192 15.21 2.52 -21.36
CA ASP A 192 14.55 3.67 -20.75
C ASP A 192 13.50 3.29 -19.69
N GLU A 193 12.84 2.14 -19.76
CA GLU A 193 11.79 1.76 -18.82
C GLU A 193 12.34 1.18 -17.51
N ALA A 194 13.58 0.68 -17.51
CA ALA A 194 14.33 0.30 -16.30
C ALA A 194 14.58 1.49 -15.35
N ASN A 195 14.53 2.73 -15.87
CA ASN A 195 14.63 3.97 -15.10
C ASN A 195 13.29 4.44 -14.48
N TRP A 196 12.24 3.60 -14.45
CA TRP A 196 10.97 3.99 -13.83
C TRP A 196 11.07 4.27 -12.33
N PHE A 197 12.04 3.66 -11.62
CA PHE A 197 12.33 3.95 -10.21
C PHE A 197 12.84 5.39 -10.01
N GLU A 198 13.47 6.00 -11.04
CA GLU A 198 13.99 7.38 -11.02
C GLU A 198 13.04 8.39 -11.67
N ARG A 199 12.20 7.99 -12.64
CA ARG A 199 11.25 8.89 -13.32
C ARG A 199 10.07 9.34 -12.46
N ASP A 200 9.74 8.64 -11.38
CA ASP A 200 8.68 9.03 -10.44
C ASP A 200 9.21 9.96 -9.33
N SER A 201 10.14 10.85 -9.66
CA SER A 201 10.60 11.91 -8.75
C SER A 201 9.49 12.91 -8.36
N ARG A 202 8.28 12.74 -8.91
CA ARG A 202 7.04 13.39 -8.47
C ARG A 202 5.91 12.37 -8.32
N ILE A 203 5.74 11.87 -7.11
CA ILE A 203 4.62 11.00 -6.78
C ILE A 203 3.34 11.82 -6.86
N SER A 204 2.47 11.42 -7.77
CA SER A 204 1.14 11.97 -7.93
C SER A 204 0.13 10.86 -7.67
N VAL A 205 -1.10 11.18 -7.27
CA VAL A 205 -2.16 10.15 -7.14
C VAL A 205 -2.31 9.35 -8.42
N GLY A 206 -2.09 9.96 -9.59
CA GLY A 206 -2.10 9.27 -10.88
C GLY A 206 -1.04 8.16 -10.99
N SER A 207 0.13 8.33 -10.36
CA SER A 207 1.17 7.29 -10.30
C SER A 207 1.01 6.31 -9.12
N MET A 208 0.14 6.61 -8.16
CA MET A 208 -0.26 5.68 -7.09
C MET A 208 -1.43 4.77 -7.49
N LEU A 209 -2.34 5.29 -8.31
CA LEU A 209 -3.43 4.52 -8.90
C LEU A 209 -2.90 3.62 -10.01
N ALA A 210 -3.70 2.63 -10.40
CA ALA A 210 -3.34 1.72 -11.48
C ALA A 210 -2.97 2.51 -12.75
N HIS A 211 -1.91 2.08 -13.44
CA HIS A 211 -1.69 2.50 -14.83
C HIS A 211 -2.91 2.11 -15.66
N ALA A 212 -3.11 2.78 -16.81
CA ALA A 212 -4.28 2.57 -17.66
C ALA A 212 -4.58 1.08 -17.98
N ASP A 213 -3.55 0.23 -17.98
CA ASP A 213 -3.62 -1.21 -18.26
C ASP A 213 -3.28 -2.11 -17.06
N ALA A 214 -3.11 -1.56 -15.86
CA ALA A 214 -2.80 -2.34 -14.66
C ALA A 214 -4.08 -2.75 -13.94
N LYS A 215 -4.18 -4.03 -13.54
CA LYS A 215 -5.35 -4.53 -12.81
C LYS A 215 -5.33 -4.14 -11.33
N VAL A 216 -4.16 -3.77 -10.80
CA VAL A 216 -3.93 -3.44 -9.38
C VAL A 216 -3.18 -2.13 -9.26
N SER A 217 -3.61 -1.28 -8.32
CA SER A 217 -3.00 0.01 -8.00
C SER A 217 -1.93 -0.11 -6.92
N LYS A 218 -0.95 0.81 -6.86
CA LYS A 218 0.08 0.79 -5.80
C LYS A 218 -0.53 0.98 -4.40
N VAL A 219 -1.65 1.70 -4.28
CA VAL A 219 -2.34 1.90 -3.00
C VAL A 219 -3.00 0.63 -2.45
N GLU A 220 -3.30 -0.35 -3.32
CA GLU A 220 -3.80 -1.68 -2.92
C GLU A 220 -2.67 -2.63 -2.52
N THR A 221 -1.40 -2.21 -2.66
CA THR A 221 -0.22 -3.00 -2.33
C THR A 221 0.45 -2.54 -1.04
N LEU A 222 1.42 -3.31 -0.57
CA LEU A 222 2.30 -2.94 0.54
C LEU A 222 3.35 -1.87 0.16
N TYR A 223 3.31 -1.31 -1.06
CA TYR A 223 4.31 -0.36 -1.54
C TYR A 223 4.47 0.85 -0.60
N TYR A 224 3.37 1.46 -0.17
CA TYR A 224 3.40 2.60 0.76
C TYR A 224 3.27 2.20 2.23
N ALA A 225 3.25 0.90 2.56
CA ALA A 225 3.13 0.45 3.93
C ALA A 225 4.37 0.85 4.74
N ASN A 226 4.17 1.42 5.93
CA ASN A 226 5.26 1.74 6.85
C ASN A 226 5.97 0.46 7.29
N LYS A 227 7.29 0.43 7.15
CA LYS A 227 8.11 -0.73 7.47
C LYS A 227 7.96 -1.16 8.92
N GLU A 228 8.08 -0.24 9.88
CA GLU A 228 8.07 -0.57 11.31
C GLU A 228 6.71 -1.06 11.76
N THR A 229 5.64 -0.42 11.29
CA THR A 229 4.26 -0.87 11.54
C THR A 229 4.04 -2.27 10.97
N THR A 230 4.52 -2.55 9.76
CA THR A 230 4.37 -3.86 9.13
C THR A 230 5.19 -4.94 9.86
N GLU A 231 6.43 -4.62 10.25
CA GLU A 231 7.26 -5.52 11.08
C GLU A 231 6.58 -5.85 12.42
N GLY A 232 5.87 -4.88 13.02
CA GLY A 232 5.05 -5.07 14.22
C GLY A 232 3.92 -6.08 14.03
N TYR A 233 3.10 -5.89 12.99
CA TYR A 233 2.02 -6.85 12.67
C TYR A 233 2.56 -8.26 12.39
N ILE A 234 3.66 -8.37 11.63
CA ILE A 234 4.29 -9.67 11.38
C ILE A 234 4.75 -10.33 12.69
N ALA A 235 5.35 -9.57 13.61
CA ALA A 235 5.78 -10.11 14.90
C ALA A 235 4.59 -10.62 15.74
N GLU A 236 3.48 -9.88 15.77
CA GLU A 236 2.25 -10.28 16.46
C GLU A 236 1.64 -11.54 15.85
N LEU A 237 1.58 -11.64 14.52
CA LEU A 237 1.06 -12.81 13.81
C LEU A 237 1.92 -14.06 14.06
N VAL A 238 3.25 -13.93 14.03
CA VAL A 238 4.16 -15.04 14.35
C VAL A 238 3.97 -15.51 15.78
N LEU A 239 3.77 -14.58 16.71
CA LEU A 239 3.52 -14.91 18.10
C LEU A 239 2.16 -15.59 18.30
N ALA A 240 1.11 -15.09 17.65
CA ALA A 240 -0.21 -15.71 17.66
C ALA A 240 -0.13 -17.15 17.13
N LEU A 241 0.58 -17.36 16.02
CA LEU A 241 0.83 -18.69 15.48
C LEU A 241 1.60 -19.59 16.45
N HIS A 242 2.60 -19.05 17.16
CA HIS A 242 3.31 -19.80 18.19
C HIS A 242 2.38 -20.25 19.32
N LEU A 243 1.50 -19.38 19.81
CA LEU A 243 0.50 -19.72 20.83
C LEU A 243 -0.48 -20.80 20.35
N LEU A 244 -0.98 -20.69 19.11
CA LEU A 244 -1.90 -21.67 18.54
C LEU A 244 -1.27 -23.07 18.38
N VAL A 245 0.05 -23.15 18.20
CA VAL A 245 0.79 -24.41 18.03
C VAL A 245 1.31 -24.97 19.36
N SER A 246 1.59 -24.11 20.34
CA SER A 246 2.19 -24.49 21.62
C SER A 246 1.19 -24.70 22.76
N LEU A 247 -0.05 -24.18 22.65
CA LEU A 247 -1.09 -24.47 23.61
C LEU A 247 -1.59 -25.91 23.43
N PRO A 248 -1.72 -26.72 24.50
CA PRO A 248 -2.39 -28.00 24.41
C PRO A 248 -3.82 -27.74 23.93
N THR A 249 -4.18 -28.33 22.80
CA THR A 249 -5.58 -28.45 22.41
C THR A 249 -6.25 -29.29 23.49
N ASP A 250 -7.01 -28.67 24.39
CA ASP A 250 -7.88 -29.40 25.31
C ASP A 250 -8.77 -30.32 24.46
N GLU A 251 -8.44 -31.62 24.48
CA GLU A 251 -9.28 -32.66 23.94
C GLU A 251 -10.62 -32.64 24.70
N LYS A 252 -11.70 -32.44 23.96
CA LYS A 252 -13.06 -32.78 24.36
C LYS A 252 -13.71 -33.61 23.27
#